data_AF-A0A2N5UU59-F1
#
_entry.id   AF-A0A2N5UU59-F1
#
_cell.length_a   1.000
_cell.length_b   1.000
_cell.length_c   1.000
_cell.angle_alpha   90.00
_cell.angle_beta   90.00
_cell.angle_gamma   90.00
#
_symmetry.space_group_name_H-M   'P 1'
#
loop_
_entity.id
_entity.type
_entity.pdbx_description
1 polymer ?
#
loop_
_entity_poly.entity_id
_entity_poly.type
_entity_poly.pdbx_seq_one_letter_code
_entity_poly.pdbx_strand_id
1 'polypeptide(L)'
;MDNHGLIRNFLSQSSITLNSSRNHQMMMQSAALLVNEEESRKRKRGGSKPGRQLNLPHNFEEGHQLLYKHYFAPDPLYPPHIF
;
A
#
# COMPACT_ATOMS: atom_id res chain seq x y z
N MET A 1 41.67 -9.46 39.88
CA MET A 1 40.39 -9.67 39.17
C MET A 1 39.36 -8.91 39.95
N ASP A 2 38.88 -7.79 39.40
CA ASP A 2 38.16 -6.79 40.20
C ASP A 2 36.67 -7.15 40.20
N ASN A 3 36.19 -7.68 41.32
CA ASN A 3 34.82 -8.16 41.48
C ASN A 3 33.75 -7.09 41.15
N HIS A 4 34.09 -5.81 41.35
CA HIS A 4 33.24 -4.68 40.99
C HIS A 4 33.01 -4.54 39.48
N GLY A 5 34.01 -4.88 38.65
CA GLY A 5 33.89 -4.85 37.20
C GLY A 5 32.96 -5.94 36.67
N LEU A 6 33.02 -7.13 37.28
CA LEU A 6 32.16 -8.27 36.93
C LEU A 6 30.68 -7.99 37.22
N ILE A 7 30.37 -7.40 38.39
CA ILE A 7 28.99 -7.05 38.77
C ILE A 7 28.42 -5.98 37.83
N ARG A 8 29.21 -4.97 37.46
CA ARG A 8 28.78 -3.92 36.52
C ARG A 8 28.44 -4.49 35.15
N ASN A 9 29.29 -5.38 34.64
CA ASN A 9 29.05 -6.05 33.36
C ASN A 9 27.80 -6.92 33.42
N PHE A 10 27.56 -7.63 34.52
CA PHE A 10 26.35 -8.44 34.68
C PHE A 10 25.06 -7.60 34.71
N LEU A 11 25.05 -6.51 35.48
CA LEU A 11 23.92 -5.57 35.54
C LEU A 11 23.67 -4.86 34.20
N SER A 12 24.73 -4.53 33.45
CA SER A 12 24.56 -3.93 32.12
C SER A 12 23.92 -4.91 31.13
N GLN A 13 24.37 -6.17 31.12
CA GLN A 13 23.84 -7.20 30.23
C GLN A 13 22.37 -7.55 30.52
N SER A 14 21.97 -7.60 31.79
CA SER A 14 20.57 -7.81 32.16
C SER A 14 19.69 -6.64 31.72
N SER A 15 20.17 -5.40 31.85
CA SER A 15 19.42 -4.23 31.39
C SER A 15 19.22 -4.21 29.85
N ILE A 16 20.24 -4.62 29.10
CA ILE A 16 20.20 -4.68 27.62
C ILE A 16 19.21 -5.76 27.15
N THR A 17 19.22 -6.93 27.78
CA THR A 17 18.29 -8.02 27.44
C THR A 17 16.84 -7.68 27.78
N LEU A 18 16.59 -7.07 28.93
CA LEU A 18 15.24 -6.60 29.32
C LEU A 18 14.71 -5.53 28.36
N ASN A 19 15.55 -4.57 27.97
CA ASN A 19 15.18 -3.53 27.01
C ASN A 19 14.93 -4.12 25.60
N SER A 20 15.77 -5.06 25.16
CA SER A 20 15.60 -5.77 23.89
C SER A 20 14.28 -6.54 23.84
N SER A 21 13.94 -7.27 24.90
CA SER A 21 12.67 -8.01 25.00
C SER A 21 11.46 -7.09 24.97
N ARG A 22 11.53 -5.94 25.65
CA ARG A 22 10.45 -4.94 25.67
C ARG A 22 10.22 -4.32 24.30
N ASN A 23 11.30 -3.98 23.58
CA ASN A 23 11.22 -3.45 22.23
C ASN A 23 10.65 -4.48 21.25
N HIS A 24 11.05 -5.75 21.38
CA HIS A 24 10.52 -6.84 20.57
C HIS A 24 9.03 -7.06 20.81
N GLN A 25 8.58 -7.03 22.07
CA GLN A 25 7.16 -7.13 22.41
C GLN A 25 6.34 -5.98 21.84
N MET A 26 6.85 -4.75 21.94
CA MET A 26 6.18 -3.57 21.38
C MET A 26 6.09 -3.64 19.86
N MET A 27 7.16 -4.09 19.19
CA MET A 27 7.18 -4.31 17.74
C MET A 27 6.13 -5.35 17.32
N MET A 28 6.06 -6.49 18.02
CA MET A 28 5.07 -7.54 17.73
C MET A 28 3.63 -7.07 17.94
N GLN A 29 3.36 -6.32 19.01
CA GLN A 29 2.04 -5.74 19.26
C GLN A 29 1.65 -4.73 18.17
N SER A 30 2.58 -3.87 17.75
CA SER A 30 2.33 -2.91 16.67
C SER A 30 2.07 -3.60 15.33
N ALA A 31 2.81 -4.67 15.01
CA ALA A 31 2.60 -5.45 13.80
C ALA A 31 1.23 -6.15 13.79
N ALA A 32 0.79 -6.70 14.93
CA ALA A 32 -0.53 -7.32 15.05
C ALA A 32 -1.69 -6.32 14.82
N LEU A 33 -1.54 -5.07 15.29
CA LEU A 33 -2.52 -4.01 15.05
C LEU A 33 -2.60 -3.62 13.56
N LEU A 34 -1.45 -3.53 12.89
CA LEU A 34 -1.39 -3.21 11.45
C LEU A 34 -2.03 -4.32 10.59
N VAL A 35 -1.78 -5.59 10.91
CA VAL A 35 -2.39 -6.73 10.20
C VAL A 35 -3.93 -6.73 10.34
N ASN A 36 -4.44 -6.43 11.54
CA ASN A 36 -5.89 -6.32 11.77
C ASN A 36 -6.52 -5.14 11.01
N GLU A 37 -5.82 -4.01 10.89
CA GLU A 37 -6.29 -2.89 10.06
C GLU A 37 -6.37 -3.26 8.57
N GLU A 38 -5.39 -3.98 8.03
CA GLU A 38 -5.40 -4.39 6.62
C GLU A 38 -6.52 -5.38 6.29
N GLU A 39 -6.83 -6.31 7.19
CA GLU A 39 -7.92 -7.27 6.96
C GLU A 39 -9.30 -6.60 6.92
N SER A 40 -9.53 -5.60 7.79
CA SER A 40 -10.76 -4.79 7.75
C SER A 40 -10.88 -3.93 6.48
N ARG A 41 -9.75 -3.66 5.82
CA ARG A 41 -9.64 -2.91 4.55
C ARG A 41 -9.59 -3.80 3.32
N LYS A 42 -10.04 -5.07 3.39
CA LYS A 42 -10.39 -5.85 2.18
C LYS A 42 -11.53 -5.13 1.44
N ARG A 43 -11.15 -4.11 0.66
CA ARG A 43 -12.03 -3.36 -0.24
C ARG A 43 -12.75 -4.40 -1.08
N LYS A 44 -14.09 -4.45 -0.97
CA LYS A 44 -14.93 -5.21 -1.91
C LYS A 44 -14.53 -4.76 -3.31
N ARG A 45 -13.77 -5.59 -4.04
CA ARG A 45 -13.49 -5.38 -5.45
C ARG A 45 -14.84 -5.47 -6.15
N GLY A 46 -15.43 -4.31 -6.44
CA GLY A 46 -16.74 -4.22 -7.05
C GLY A 46 -16.68 -4.78 -8.47
N GLY A 47 -17.00 -6.07 -8.62
CA GLY A 47 -17.27 -6.66 -9.92
C GLY A 47 -18.52 -6.05 -10.56
N SER A 48 -18.83 -6.48 -11.78
CA SER A 48 -20.09 -6.12 -12.43
C SER A 48 -21.27 -6.49 -11.53
N LYS A 49 -22.05 -5.49 -11.10
CA LYS A 49 -23.28 -5.73 -10.35
C LYS A 49 -24.30 -6.44 -11.26
N PRO A 50 -25.08 -7.41 -10.75
CA PRO A 50 -26.22 -7.96 -11.48
C PRO A 50 -27.14 -6.82 -11.95
N GLY A 51 -27.53 -6.81 -13.21
CA GLY A 51 -28.35 -5.75 -13.82
C GLY A 51 -27.56 -4.57 -14.41
N ARG A 52 -26.22 -4.57 -14.35
CA ARG A 52 -25.43 -3.68 -15.21
C ARG A 52 -25.66 -4.11 -16.66
N GLN A 53 -26.03 -3.17 -17.53
CA GLN A 53 -26.17 -3.44 -18.97
C GLN A 53 -24.96 -4.22 -19.48
N LEU A 54 -25.19 -5.13 -20.42
CA LEU A 54 -24.11 -5.78 -21.18
C LEU A 54 -23.11 -4.71 -21.59
N ASN A 55 -21.82 -5.02 -21.52
CA ASN A 55 -20.84 -4.19 -22.21
C ASN A 55 -21.31 -4.15 -23.67
N LEU A 56 -21.93 -3.04 -24.08
CA LEU A 56 -22.27 -2.86 -25.48
C LEU A 56 -20.96 -3.05 -26.24
N PRO A 57 -21.00 -3.64 -27.45
CA PRO A 57 -19.85 -3.61 -28.33
C PRO A 57 -19.56 -2.14 -28.61
N HIS A 58 -18.73 -1.54 -27.76
CA HIS A 58 -18.06 -0.31 -28.08
C HIS A 58 -17.13 -0.72 -29.20
N ASN A 59 -17.40 -0.22 -30.40
CA ASN A 59 -16.53 -0.34 -31.55
C ASN A 59 -15.18 0.29 -31.17
N PHE A 60 -14.34 -0.49 -30.51
CA PHE A 60 -13.10 -0.04 -29.89
C PHE A 60 -12.19 0.56 -30.96
N GLU A 61 -12.16 -0.10 -32.13
CA GLU A 61 -11.52 0.34 -33.35
C GLU A 61 -11.99 1.75 -33.77
N GLU A 62 -13.30 1.98 -33.84
CA GLU A 62 -13.90 3.25 -34.24
C GLU A 62 -13.61 4.36 -33.23
N GLY A 63 -13.68 4.04 -31.93
CA GLY A 63 -13.30 4.97 -30.87
C GLY A 63 -11.82 5.38 -30.96
N HIS A 64 -10.93 4.43 -31.25
CA HIS A 64 -9.51 4.70 -31.43
C HIS A 64 -9.24 5.55 -32.69
N GLN A 65 -9.90 5.24 -33.81
CA GLN A 65 -9.80 6.02 -35.04
C GLN A 65 -10.29 7.46 -34.85
N LEU A 66 -11.41 7.66 -34.16
CA LEU A 66 -11.93 8.99 -33.83
C LEU A 66 -10.96 9.75 -32.93
N LEU A 67 -10.44 9.10 -31.89
CA LEU A 67 -9.47 9.71 -30.98
C LEU A 67 -8.22 10.17 -31.73
N TYR A 68 -7.65 9.30 -32.57
CA TYR A 68 -6.50 9.64 -33.40
C TYR A 68 -6.80 10.81 -34.34
N LYS A 69 -7.94 10.77 -35.03
CA LYS A 69 -8.39 11.83 -35.95
C LYS A 69 -8.53 13.19 -35.26
N HIS A 70 -9.09 13.20 -34.05
CA HIS A 70 -9.30 14.45 -33.30
C HIS A 70 -8.05 14.97 -32.62
N TYR A 71 -7.14 14.08 -32.21
CA TYR A 71 -5.88 14.47 -31.57
C TYR A 71 -4.90 15.12 -32.56
N PHE A 72 -4.79 14.57 -33.76
CA PHE A 72 -3.89 15.08 -34.81
C PHE A 72 -4.56 16.06 -35.78
N ALA A 73 -5.77 16.54 -35.47
CA ALA A 73 -6.43 17.56 -36.25
C ALA A 73 -5.67 18.91 -36.14
N PRO A 74 -5.72 19.78 -37.17
CA PRO A 74 -5.15 21.12 -37.09
C PRO A 74 -5.72 21.96 -35.94
N ASP A 75 -6.98 21.69 -35.57
CA ASP A 75 -7.65 22.23 -34.39
C ASP A 75 -8.05 21.04 -33.48
N PRO A 76 -7.16 20.61 -32.56
CA PRO A 76 -7.41 19.43 -31.77
C PRO A 76 -8.51 19.69 -30.75
N LEU A 77 -9.48 18.77 -30.69
CA LEU A 77 -10.60 18.86 -29.74
C LEU A 77 -10.11 18.82 -28.27
N TYR A 78 -8.99 18.15 -28.03
CA TYR A 78 -8.37 18.04 -26.72
C TYR A 78 -7.07 18.85 -26.68
N PRO A 79 -7.06 20.00 -25.99
CA PRO A 79 -5.85 20.82 -25.87
C PRO A 79 -4.77 20.12 -25.01
N PRO A 80 -3.48 20.47 -25.20
CA PRO A 80 -2.35 19.74 -24.60
C PRO A 80 -2.32 19.73 -23.08
N HIS A 81 -2.98 20.68 -22.41
CA HIS A 81 -2.95 20.83 -20.95
C HIS A 81 -3.85 19.85 -20.18
N ILE A 82 -4.59 18.99 -20.90
CA ILE A 82 -5.48 17.99 -20.31
C ILE A 82 -4.71 16.72 -19.89
N PHE A 83 -3.49 16.52 -20.41
CA PHE A 83 -2.60 15.38 -20.11
C PHE A 83 -1.30 15.85 -19.46
#